data_AF-A0A4Y2FEX9-F1
#
_entry.id   AF-A0A4Y2FEX9-F1
#
_cell.length_a   1.000
_cell.length_b   1.000
_cell.length_c   1.000
_cell.angle_alpha   90.00
_cell.angle_beta   90.00
_cell.angle_gamma   90.00
#
_symmetry.space_group_name_H-M   'P 1'
#
loop_
_entity.id
_entity.type
_entity.pdbx_description
1 polymer ?
#
loop_
_entity_poly.entity_id
_entity_poly.type
_entity_poly.pdbx_seq_one_letter_code
_entity_poly.pdbx_strand_id
1 'polypeptide(L)'
;MVASVEAKILEYRRFTISTLSNDFPEVSRSVLYEIVSEKLNFTNLCSHWVPKLLTEDHKNRRFECSLDFLTRYNEEGDAMLSRIVTRDETWVSHVTPESKQQSMECGDTHTLL
;
A
#
# COMPACT_ATOMS: atom_id res chain seq x y z
N MET A 1 -6.54 -24.51 -17.11
CA MET A 1 -5.62 -24.42 -15.97
C MET A 1 -5.10 -22.99 -15.77
N VAL A 2 -4.23 -22.45 -16.65
CA VAL A 2 -3.69 -21.07 -16.50
C VAL A 2 -4.80 -20.02 -16.37
N ALA A 3 -5.79 -20.01 -17.27
CA ALA A 3 -6.93 -19.09 -17.22
C ALA A 3 -7.79 -19.23 -15.94
N SER A 4 -7.88 -20.44 -15.38
CA SER A 4 -8.62 -20.70 -14.14
C SER A 4 -7.89 -20.13 -12.93
N VAL A 5 -6.56 -20.28 -12.89
CA VAL A 5 -5.70 -19.65 -11.88
C VAL A 5 -5.75 -18.13 -11.99
N GLU A 6 -5.70 -17.59 -13.20
CA GLU A 6 -5.83 -16.14 -13.44
C GLU A 6 -7.17 -15.60 -12.94
N ALA A 7 -8.28 -16.23 -13.29
CA ALA A 7 -9.60 -15.84 -12.83
C ALA A 7 -9.68 -15.81 -11.29
N LYS A 8 -9.07 -16.80 -10.62
CA LYS A 8 -9.05 -16.86 -9.15
C LYS A 8 -8.23 -15.73 -8.53
N ILE A 9 -7.09 -15.39 -9.14
CA ILE A 9 -6.25 -14.27 -8.71
C ILE A 9 -6.98 -12.93 -8.90
N LEU A 10 -7.73 -12.78 -9.99
CA LEU A 10 -8.48 -11.56 -10.26
C LEU A 10 -9.67 -11.37 -9.32
N GLU A 11 -10.30 -12.47 -8.87
CA GLU A 11 -11.33 -12.46 -7.82
C GLU A 11 -10.76 -11.95 -6.49
N TYR A 12 -9.60 -12.46 -6.07
CA TYR A 12 -8.94 -12.04 -4.84
C TYR A 12 -7.45 -11.78 -5.04
N ARG A 13 -7.12 -10.52 -5.33
CA ARG A 13 -5.73 -10.11 -5.66
C ARG A 13 -4.73 -10.28 -4.52
N ARG A 14 -5.18 -10.42 -3.26
CA ARG A 14 -4.31 -10.63 -2.08
C ARG A 14 -4.15 -12.12 -1.77
N PHE A 15 -3.62 -12.89 -2.70
CA PHE A 15 -3.46 -14.32 -2.51
C PHE A 15 -2.05 -14.70 -2.02
N THR A 16 -1.91 -15.92 -1.53
CA THR A 16 -0.62 -16.60 -1.35
C THR A 16 -0.59 -17.85 -2.22
N ILE A 17 0.58 -18.38 -2.53
CA ILE A 17 0.65 -19.67 -3.25
C ILE A 17 0.02 -20.81 -2.42
N SER A 18 0.04 -20.71 -1.11
CA SER A 18 -0.66 -21.66 -0.22
C SER A 18 -2.17 -21.61 -0.40
N THR A 19 -2.78 -20.43 -0.51
CA THR A 19 -4.22 -20.32 -0.74
C THR A 19 -4.59 -20.86 -2.13
N LEU A 20 -3.80 -20.53 -3.16
CA LEU A 20 -4.00 -21.10 -4.49
C LEU A 20 -3.86 -22.63 -4.52
N SER A 21 -2.91 -23.18 -3.75
CA SER A 21 -2.72 -24.63 -3.66
C SER A 21 -3.90 -25.35 -3.00
N ASN A 22 -4.66 -24.68 -2.13
CA ASN A 22 -5.88 -25.23 -1.55
C ASN A 22 -7.04 -25.19 -2.56
N ASP A 23 -7.10 -24.16 -3.40
CA ASP A 23 -8.12 -24.00 -4.45
C ASP A 23 -7.87 -24.95 -5.65
N PHE A 24 -6.61 -25.32 -5.88
CA PHE A 24 -6.16 -26.20 -6.97
C PHE A 24 -5.30 -27.36 -6.41
N PRO A 25 -5.90 -28.31 -5.65
CA PRO A 25 -5.15 -29.38 -5.00
C PRO A 25 -4.50 -30.35 -6.00
N GLU A 26 -5.03 -30.46 -7.22
CA GLU A 26 -4.45 -31.24 -8.30
C GLU A 26 -3.18 -30.62 -8.92
N VAL A 27 -2.87 -29.36 -8.59
CA VAL A 27 -1.71 -28.64 -9.12
C VAL A 27 -0.65 -28.48 -8.03
N SER A 28 0.58 -28.92 -8.32
CA SER A 28 1.69 -28.73 -7.40
C SER A 28 2.01 -27.23 -7.18
N ARG A 29 2.50 -26.90 -5.99
CA ARG A 29 2.90 -25.52 -5.64
C ARG A 29 3.90 -24.92 -6.62
N SER A 30 4.89 -25.69 -7.10
CA SER A 30 5.91 -25.21 -8.04
C SER A 30 5.31 -24.80 -9.38
N VAL A 31 4.36 -25.59 -9.90
CA VAL A 31 3.62 -25.26 -11.13
C VAL A 31 2.75 -24.02 -10.93
N LEU A 32 2.14 -23.85 -9.75
CA LEU A 32 1.41 -22.62 -9.43
C LEU A 32 2.33 -21.39 -9.39
N TYR A 33 3.55 -21.51 -8.83
CA TYR A 33 4.55 -20.45 -8.89
C TYR A 33 4.90 -20.09 -10.34
N GLU A 34 5.24 -21.08 -11.18
CA GLU A 34 5.57 -20.88 -12.61
C GLU A 34 4.42 -20.20 -13.36
N ILE A 35 3.17 -20.62 -13.12
CA ILE A 35 1.99 -20.01 -13.72
C ILE A 35 1.89 -18.53 -13.32
N VAL A 36 2.02 -18.21 -12.03
CA VAL A 36 1.89 -16.85 -11.51
C VAL A 36 3.01 -15.95 -12.01
N SER A 37 4.28 -16.35 -11.86
CA SER A 37 5.42 -15.50 -12.14
C SER A 37 5.85 -15.49 -13.60
N GLU A 38 5.80 -16.62 -14.31
CA GLU A 38 6.35 -16.72 -15.67
C GLU A 38 5.26 -16.63 -16.74
N LYS A 39 4.12 -17.29 -16.54
CA LYS A 39 3.04 -17.30 -17.55
C LYS A 39 2.15 -16.06 -17.45
N LEU A 40 1.77 -15.67 -16.23
CA LEU A 40 0.93 -14.50 -15.97
C LEU A 40 1.73 -13.23 -15.69
N ASN A 41 3.04 -13.34 -15.45
CA ASN A 41 3.93 -12.21 -15.14
C ASN A 41 3.45 -11.36 -13.94
N PHE A 42 2.78 -11.99 -12.98
CA PHE A 42 2.39 -11.31 -11.75
C PHE A 42 3.57 -11.24 -10.78
N THR A 43 3.80 -10.04 -10.26
CA THR A 43 4.82 -9.75 -9.26
C THR A 43 4.17 -9.45 -7.93
N ASN A 44 4.87 -9.80 -6.84
CA ASN A 44 4.41 -9.42 -5.51
C ASN A 44 4.64 -7.91 -5.33
N LEU A 45 3.55 -7.19 -5.06
CA LEU A 45 3.58 -5.77 -4.73
C LEU A 45 3.25 -5.61 -3.25
N CYS A 46 4.09 -4.87 -2.53
CA CYS A 46 3.78 -4.44 -1.17
C CYS A 46 2.61 -3.44 -1.23
N SER A 47 1.57 -3.66 -0.41
CA SER A 47 0.47 -2.72 -0.31
C SER A 47 0.93 -1.43 0.35
N HIS A 48 0.63 -0.28 -0.25
CA HIS A 48 0.88 1.01 0.38
C HIS A 48 -0.05 1.26 1.56
N TRP A 49 0.46 1.92 2.60
CA TRP A 49 -0.35 2.40 3.72
C TRP A 49 -1.27 3.53 3.27
N VAL A 50 -2.56 3.39 3.55
CA VAL A 50 -3.57 4.42 3.28
C VAL A 50 -3.93 5.07 4.63
N PRO A 51 -3.70 6.38 4.82
CA PRO A 51 -3.88 7.04 6.12
C PRO A 51 -5.30 6.95 6.71
N LYS A 52 -6.32 6.88 5.84
CA LYS A 52 -7.73 6.84 6.26
C LYS A 52 -8.58 6.09 5.25
N LEU A 53 -9.46 5.23 5.74
CA LEU A 53 -10.53 4.66 4.93
C LEU A 53 -11.62 5.73 4.70
N LEU A 54 -11.85 6.08 3.44
CA LEU A 54 -12.82 7.12 3.08
C LEU A 54 -14.22 6.51 2.90
N THR A 55 -15.22 7.21 3.43
CA THR A 55 -16.63 6.95 3.10
C THR A 55 -16.96 7.53 1.74
N GLU A 56 -18.10 7.16 1.17
CA GLU A 56 -18.51 7.67 -0.14
C GLU A 56 -18.67 9.19 -0.13
N ASP A 57 -19.25 9.76 0.92
CA ASP A 57 -19.36 11.22 1.09
C ASP A 57 -18.00 11.92 1.11
N HIS A 58 -17.00 11.34 1.78
CA HIS A 58 -15.64 11.89 1.78
C HIS A 58 -15.01 11.86 0.38
N LYS A 59 -15.28 10.81 -0.42
CA LYS A 59 -14.79 10.72 -1.80
C LYS A 59 -15.46 11.75 -2.69
N ASN A 60 -16.78 11.86 -2.61
CA ASN A 60 -17.55 12.84 -3.37
C ASN A 60 -17.09 14.25 -3.07
N ARG A 61 -16.93 14.59 -1.78
CA ARG A 61 -16.43 15.90 -1.38
C ARG A 61 -15.02 16.18 -1.90
N ARG A 62 -14.12 15.19 -1.85
CA ARG A 62 -12.77 15.33 -2.43
C ARG A 62 -12.80 15.52 -3.93
N PHE A 63 -13.66 14.78 -4.64
CA PHE A 63 -13.83 14.91 -6.09
C PHE A 63 -14.35 16.30 -6.45
N GLU A 64 -15.41 16.76 -5.80
CA GLU A 64 -15.98 18.11 -6.00
C GLU A 64 -14.94 19.21 -5.79
N CYS A 65 -14.21 19.17 -4.66
CA CYS A 65 -13.17 20.16 -4.38
C CYS A 65 -12.03 20.11 -5.41
N SER A 66 -11.64 18.90 -5.87
CA SER A 66 -10.59 18.75 -6.88
C SER A 66 -11.04 19.26 -8.24
N LEU A 67 -12.31 19.06 -8.60
CA LEU A 67 -12.89 19.54 -9.84
C LEU A 67 -13.02 21.06 -9.86
N ASP A 68 -13.46 21.66 -8.75
CA ASP A 68 -13.48 23.12 -8.57
C ASP A 68 -12.07 23.70 -8.70
N PHE A 69 -11.09 23.11 -8.02
CA PHE A 69 -9.70 23.51 -8.10
C PHE A 69 -9.14 23.41 -9.54
N LEU A 70 -9.43 22.32 -10.24
CA LEU A 70 -9.02 22.11 -11.64
C LEU A 70 -9.66 23.12 -12.58
N THR A 71 -10.95 23.39 -12.41
CA THR A 71 -11.69 24.35 -13.24
C THR A 71 -11.08 25.73 -13.11
N ARG A 72 -10.84 26.18 -11.88
CA ARG A 72 -10.18 27.45 -11.60
C ARG A 72 -8.75 27.52 -12.15
N TYR A 73 -8.00 26.43 -12.03
CA TYR A 73 -6.66 26.36 -12.62
C TYR A 73 -6.69 26.50 -14.14
N ASN A 74 -7.69 25.93 -14.82
CA ASN A 74 -7.84 26.09 -16.28
C ASN A 74 -8.17 27.54 -16.69
N GLU A 75 -8.83 28.31 -15.83
CA GLU A 75 -9.19 29.71 -16.10
C GLU A 75 -8.05 30.69 -15.76
N GLU A 76 -7.42 30.51 -14.60
CA GLU A 76 -6.44 31.45 -14.04
C GLU A 76 -4.98 31.03 -14.28
N GLY A 77 -4.72 29.75 -14.60
CA GLY A 77 -3.39 29.17 -14.74
C GLY A 77 -2.54 29.28 -13.47
N ASP A 78 -1.23 29.44 -13.66
CA ASP A 78 -0.27 29.52 -12.55
C ASP A 78 -0.46 30.75 -11.65
N ALA A 79 -1.15 31.78 -12.12
CA ALA A 79 -1.46 32.96 -11.31
C ALA A 79 -2.31 32.59 -10.07
N MET A 80 -3.17 31.57 -10.17
CA MET A 80 -3.90 31.03 -9.03
C MET A 80 -2.95 30.43 -8.00
N LEU A 81 -1.99 29.61 -8.45
CA LEU A 81 -1.06 28.89 -7.56
C LEU A 81 -0.20 29.85 -6.74
N SER A 82 0.23 30.97 -7.34
CA SER A 82 1.02 32.00 -6.65
C SER A 82 0.31 32.66 -5.45
N ARG A 83 -1.01 32.56 -5.37
CA ARG A 83 -1.82 33.14 -4.27
C ARG A 83 -2.07 32.15 -3.14
N ILE A 84 -1.76 30.87 -3.34
CA ILE A 84 -2.01 29.83 -2.35
C ILE A 84 -0.86 29.80 -1.34
N VAL A 85 -1.21 30.01 -0.08
CA VAL A 85 -0.30 29.80 1.05
C VAL A 85 -0.81 28.60 1.85
N THR A 86 0.00 27.55 1.93
CA THR A 86 -0.31 26.35 2.73
C THR A 86 0.42 26.38 4.06
N ARG A 87 -0.21 25.85 5.10
CA ARG A 87 0.39 25.65 6.42
C ARG A 87 -0.03 24.29 6.93
N ASP A 88 0.93 23.53 7.44
CA ASP A 88 0.72 22.25 8.11
C ASP A 88 1.63 22.17 9.34
N GLU A 89 1.27 21.33 10.30
CA GLU A 89 2.01 21.14 11.54
C GLU A 89 2.52 19.71 11.61
N THR A 90 3.84 19.54 11.56
CA THR A 90 4.49 18.23 11.69
C THR A 90 5.06 18.09 13.09
N TRP A 91 4.69 17.01 13.78
CA TRP A 91 5.29 16.67 15.07
C TRP A 91 6.76 16.30 14.90
N VAL A 92 7.63 16.92 15.69
CA VAL A 92 9.06 16.57 15.76
C VAL A 92 9.29 15.85 17.09
N SER A 93 9.79 14.61 17.02
CA SER A 93 10.16 13.88 18.23
C SER A 93 11.52 14.38 18.74
N HIS A 94 11.56 14.75 20.02
CA HIS A 94 12.82 14.95 20.71
C HIS A 94 13.29 13.62 21.28
N VAL A 95 14.42 13.11 20.77
CA VAL A 95 15.08 11.95 21.35
C VAL A 95 15.91 12.45 22.54
N THR A 96 15.48 12.12 23.74
CA THR A 96 16.35 12.21 24.91
C THR A 96 17.42 11.13 24.74
N PRO A 97 18.73 11.47 24.67
CA PRO A 97 19.75 10.44 24.61
C PRO A 97 19.67 9.62 25.90
N GLU A 98 19.48 8.32 25.75
CA GLU A 98 19.53 7.37 26.86
C GLU A 98 20.84 7.58 27.63
N SER A 99 20.76 7.57 28.96
CA SER A 99 21.99 7.42 29.73
C SER A 99 22.61 6.05 29.39
N LYS A 100 23.95 5.94 29.41
CA LYS A 100 24.66 4.66 29.17
C LYS A 100 24.13 3.48 30.01
N GLN A 101 23.46 3.77 31.13
CA GLN A 101 22.86 2.78 32.01
C GLN A 101 21.53 2.19 31.49
N GLN A 102 20.77 2.93 30.67
CA GLN A 102 19.50 2.46 30.08
C GLN A 102 19.72 1.64 28.80
N SER A 103 20.75 1.95 28.01
CA SER A 103 21.08 1.18 26.80
C SER A 103 21.68 -0.21 27.08
N MET A 104 21.95 -0.55 28.35
CA MET A 104 22.40 -1.89 28.77
C MET A 104 21.25 -2.90 28.93
N GLU A 105 19.99 -2.45 28.87
CA GLU A 105 18.82 -3.33 29.01
C GLU A 105 18.39 -3.99 27.69
N CYS A 106 19.00 -3.58 26.56
CA CYS A 106 18.81 -4.21 25.25
C CYS A 106 20.08 -4.95 24.81
N GLY A 107 20.36 -6.05 25.50
CA GLY A 107 21.34 -7.06 25.10
C GLY A 107 20.87 -8.40 25.65
N ASP A 108 20.84 -9.40 24.77
CA ASP A 108 20.63 -10.83 25.06
C ASP A 108 19.18 -11.33 25.16
N THR A 109 18.54 -11.49 24.00
CA THR A 109 17.89 -12.78 23.68
C THR A 109 18.15 -13.15 22.23
N HIS A 110 19.37 -13.62 21.99
CA HIS A 110 19.70 -14.41 20.82
C HIS A 110 19.12 -15.82 21.04
N THR A 111 17.87 -16.08 20.64
CA THR A 111 17.37 -17.46 20.53
C THR A 111 16.47 -17.61 19.32
N LEU A 112 16.98 -18.43 18.40
CA LEU A 112 16.28 -19.03 17.27
C LEU A 112 14.97 -19.69 17.72
N LEU A 113 13.85 -19.29 17.12
CA LEU A 113 12.80 -20.15 16.57
C LEU A 113 12.11 -19.42 15.40
#